data_AF-A0A0K8RB30-F1
#
_entry.id   AF-A0A0K8RB30-F1
#
_cell.length_a   1.000
_cell.length_b   1.000
_cell.length_c   1.000
_cell.angle_alpha   90.00
_cell.angle_beta   90.00
_cell.angle_gamma   90.00
#
_symmetry.space_group_name_H-M   'P 1'
#
loop_
_entity.id
_entity.type
_entity.pdbx_description
1 polymer ?
#
loop_
_entity_poly.entity_id
_entity_poly.type
_entity_poly.pdbx_seq_one_letter_code
_entity_poly.pdbx_strand_id
1 'polypeptide(L)'
;MLPIRKMQLVVFAVVLILPALQSGGFLSGTVVHHDCMDILTECGDIKCRLEGSGGLQDYDPISCRLECVGSARPHVPDGVCRGDVRNCTSLLRESLRNWRQTLQSTLNGVLGEIGRQHSLDRRSNFVR
;
A
#
# COMPACT_ATOMS: atom_id res chain seq x y z
N MET A 1 25.46 -23.40 43.36
CA MET A 1 24.00 -23.56 43.21
C MET A 1 23.43 -22.24 42.72
N LEU A 2 23.25 -22.11 41.40
CA LEU A 2 22.64 -20.91 40.79
C LEU A 2 21.11 -20.99 40.97
N PRO A 3 20.45 -19.92 41.44
CA PRO A 3 19.04 -19.98 41.81
C PRO A 3 18.17 -20.16 40.56
N ILE A 4 17.33 -21.20 40.61
CA ILE A 4 16.37 -21.66 39.58
C ILE A 4 15.44 -20.53 39.08
N ARG A 5 15.33 -19.42 39.83
CA ARG A 5 14.49 -18.27 39.49
C ARG A 5 14.87 -17.53 38.20
N LYS A 6 16.13 -17.60 37.73
CA LYS A 6 16.60 -16.78 36.58
C LYS A 6 16.38 -17.44 35.21
N MET A 7 16.43 -18.77 35.13
CA MET A 7 16.22 -19.51 33.88
C MET A 7 14.73 -19.60 33.50
N GLN A 8 13.81 -19.70 34.47
CA GLN A 8 12.37 -19.82 34.19
C GLN A 8 11.78 -18.54 33.57
N LEU A 9 12.25 -17.36 33.97
CA LEU A 9 11.80 -16.08 33.41
C LEU A 9 12.17 -15.92 31.93
N VAL A 10 13.36 -16.40 31.55
CA VAL A 10 13.83 -16.33 30.15
C VAL A 10 12.97 -17.25 29.27
N VAL A 11 12.65 -18.45 29.74
CA VAL A 11 11.80 -19.39 29.00
C VAL A 11 10.38 -18.82 28.82
N PHE A 12 9.82 -18.17 29.85
CA PHE A 12 8.50 -17.53 29.75
C PHE A 12 8.47 -16.37 28.75
N ALA A 13 9.52 -15.54 28.71
CA ALA A 13 9.62 -14.44 27.74
C ALA A 13 9.77 -14.95 26.30
N VAL A 14 10.58 -15.98 26.06
CA VAL A 14 10.77 -16.57 24.74
C VAL A 14 9.49 -17.24 24.23
N VAL A 15 8.77 -17.98 25.08
CA VAL A 15 7.47 -18.60 24.72
C VAL A 15 6.39 -17.56 24.40
N LEU A 16 6.41 -16.38 25.02
CA LEU A 16 5.44 -15.31 24.73
C LEU A 16 5.79 -14.47 23.49
N ILE A 17 7.09 -14.30 23.18
CA ILE A 17 7.53 -13.46 22.06
C ILE A 17 7.54 -14.23 20.72
N LEU A 18 7.81 -15.54 20.72
CA LEU A 18 7.83 -16.33 19.47
C LEU A 18 6.48 -16.38 18.72
N PRO A 19 5.32 -16.59 19.39
CA PRO A 19 4.03 -16.58 18.70
C PRO A 19 3.70 -15.22 18.08
N ALA A 20 4.15 -14.12 18.70
CA ALA A 20 3.94 -12.77 18.18
C ALA A 20 4.72 -12.53 16.87
N LEU A 21 5.94 -13.05 16.74
CA LEU A 21 6.74 -12.97 15.51
C LEU A 21 6.26 -13.92 14.40
N GLN A 22 5.68 -15.08 14.75
CA GLN A 22 5.03 -15.95 13.75
C GLN A 22 3.67 -15.42 13.27
N SER A 23 2.99 -14.58 14.06
CA SER A 23 1.73 -13.95 13.64
C SER A 23 1.90 -12.69 12.79
N GLY A 24 3.13 -12.21 12.62
CA GLY A 24 3.51 -11.21 11.62
C GLY A 24 3.61 -11.83 10.23
N GLY A 25 2.57 -12.58 9.83
CA GLY A 25 2.41 -13.17 8.52
C GLY A 25 2.33 -12.09 7.46
N PHE A 26 3.48 -11.64 6.96
CA PHE A 26 3.58 -10.98 5.67
C PHE A 26 3.50 -12.02 4.55
N LEU A 27 2.43 -12.82 4.59
CA LEU A 27 1.86 -13.37 3.37
C LEU A 27 1.14 -12.20 2.70
N SER A 28 1.91 -11.39 1.96
CA SER A 28 1.39 -10.49 0.93
C SER A 28 0.88 -11.33 -0.24
N GLY A 29 -0.14 -12.12 0.08
CA GLY A 29 -0.71 -13.19 -0.72
C GLY A 29 -2.16 -13.40 -0.28
N THR A 30 -2.82 -12.34 0.20
CA THR A 30 -4.26 -12.31 0.13
C THR A 30 -4.61 -12.27 -1.36
N VAL A 31 -4.87 -13.44 -1.94
CA VAL A 31 -5.73 -13.56 -3.12
C VAL A 31 -7.13 -13.18 -2.64
N VAL A 32 -7.30 -11.92 -2.25
CA VAL A 32 -8.63 -11.36 -2.10
C VAL A 32 -9.19 -11.40 -3.50
N HIS A 33 -10.29 -12.12 -3.66
CA HIS A 33 -11.18 -11.92 -4.79
C HIS A 33 -11.80 -10.53 -4.66
N HIS A 34 -10.96 -9.52 -4.81
CA HIS A 34 -11.41 -8.20 -5.19
C HIS A 34 -11.91 -8.35 -6.61
N ASP A 35 -13.19 -8.08 -6.81
CA ASP A 35 -13.69 -7.78 -8.13
C ASP A 35 -12.76 -6.71 -8.74
N CYS A 36 -12.47 -6.79 -10.04
CA CYS A 36 -11.51 -5.85 -10.66
C CYS A 36 -11.86 -4.38 -10.35
N MET A 37 -13.14 -4.09 -10.09
CA MET A 37 -13.64 -2.79 -9.61
C MET A 37 -13.05 -2.36 -8.25
N ASP A 38 -12.92 -3.27 -7.28
CA ASP A 38 -12.35 -2.93 -5.97
C ASP A 38 -10.87 -2.55 -6.11
N ILE A 39 -10.12 -3.34 -6.90
CA ILE A 39 -8.70 -3.06 -7.15
C ILE A 39 -8.56 -1.74 -7.90
N LEU A 40 -9.43 -1.49 -8.88
CA LEU A 40 -9.46 -0.23 -9.62
C LEU A 40 -9.78 0.95 -8.69
N THR A 41 -10.73 0.79 -7.78
CA THR A 41 -11.12 1.83 -6.81
C THR A 41 -9.97 2.14 -5.86
N GLU A 42 -9.29 1.12 -5.33
CA GLU A 42 -8.10 1.27 -4.49
C GLU A 42 -6.97 1.98 -5.24
N CYS A 43 -6.67 1.54 -6.47
CA CYS A 43 -5.63 2.17 -7.31
C CYS A 43 -5.99 3.62 -7.65
N GLY A 44 -7.25 3.87 -7.98
CA GLY A 44 -7.74 5.20 -8.30
C GLY A 44 -7.61 6.16 -7.12
N ASP A 45 -7.97 5.72 -5.91
CA ASP A 45 -7.88 6.53 -4.70
C ASP A 45 -6.41 6.89 -4.38
N ILE A 46 -5.51 5.90 -4.43
CA ILE A 46 -4.07 6.15 -4.23
C ILE A 46 -3.54 7.13 -5.29
N LYS A 47 -3.88 6.92 -6.57
CA LYS A 47 -3.42 7.79 -7.66
C LYS A 47 -3.92 9.22 -7.49
N CYS A 48 -5.20 9.41 -7.15
CA CYS A 48 -5.78 10.73 -6.92
C CYS A 48 -5.09 11.48 -5.76
N ARG A 49 -4.81 10.78 -4.67
CA ARG A 49 -4.07 11.37 -3.53
C ARG A 49 -2.63 11.72 -3.89
N LEU A 50 -1.97 10.89 -4.70
CA LEU A 50 -0.61 11.17 -5.20
C LEU A 50 -0.56 12.41 -6.12
N GLU A 51 -1.64 12.70 -6.85
CA GLU A 51 -1.79 13.94 -7.63
C GLU A 51 -2.16 15.15 -6.75
N GLY A 52 -2.19 15.00 -5.42
CA GLY A 52 -2.55 16.06 -4.48
C GLY A 52 -4.04 16.40 -4.46
N SER A 53 -4.87 15.57 -5.08
CA SER A 53 -6.33 15.68 -5.01
C SER A 53 -6.89 14.87 -3.84
N GLY A 54 -8.21 14.87 -3.68
CA GLY A 54 -8.86 14.02 -2.69
C GLY A 54 -8.84 12.54 -3.11
N GLY A 55 -9.90 11.82 -2.76
CA GLY A 55 -10.07 10.44 -3.18
C GLY A 55 -10.54 10.29 -4.63
N LEU A 56 -10.76 9.05 -5.04
CA LEU A 56 -11.46 8.74 -6.28
C LEU A 56 -12.93 9.18 -6.18
N GLN A 57 -13.43 9.86 -7.21
CA GLN A 57 -14.84 10.21 -7.36
C GLN A 57 -15.52 9.29 -8.38
N ASP A 58 -14.89 9.11 -9.55
CA ASP A 58 -15.39 8.22 -10.60
C ASP A 58 -14.26 7.75 -11.53
N TYR A 59 -14.58 6.86 -12.46
CA TYR A 59 -13.68 6.43 -13.54
C TYR A 59 -14.44 6.44 -14.87
N ASP A 60 -13.92 7.19 -15.84
CA ASP A 60 -14.44 7.20 -17.20
C ASP A 60 -13.69 6.16 -18.07
N PRO A 61 -14.32 5.02 -18.40
CA PRO A 61 -13.72 3.98 -19.22
C PRO A 61 -13.56 4.39 -20.69
N ILE A 62 -14.25 5.43 -21.16
CA ILE A 62 -14.16 5.89 -22.56
C ILE A 62 -12.92 6.75 -22.75
N SER A 63 -12.68 7.71 -21.84
CA SER A 63 -11.47 8.55 -21.90
C SER A 63 -10.28 7.98 -21.14
N CYS A 64 -10.45 6.85 -20.43
CA CYS A 64 -9.43 6.20 -19.61
C CYS A 64 -8.81 7.14 -18.58
N ARG A 65 -9.66 7.93 -17.94
CA ARG A 65 -9.28 8.90 -16.91
C ARG A 65 -10.02 8.61 -15.63
N LEU A 66 -9.29 8.77 -14.53
CA LEU A 66 -9.90 8.86 -13.21
C LEU A 66 -10.50 10.25 -13.05
N GLU A 67 -11.65 10.32 -12.40
CA GLU A 67 -12.18 11.56 -11.86
C GLU A 67 -11.85 11.58 -10.38
N CYS A 68 -10.92 12.45 -9.99
CA CYS A 68 -10.57 12.64 -8.60
C CYS A 68 -11.48 13.71 -7.99
N VAL A 69 -11.68 13.65 -6.67
CA VAL A 69 -12.28 14.78 -5.94
C VAL A 69 -11.42 16.02 -6.16
N GLY A 70 -11.94 16.99 -6.91
CA GLY A 70 -11.23 18.18 -7.36
C GLY A 70 -11.23 18.32 -8.88
N SER A 71 -10.18 18.92 -9.44
CA SER A 71 -10.03 19.11 -10.90
C SER A 71 -9.09 18.11 -11.57
N ALA A 72 -8.40 17.26 -10.81
CA ALA A 72 -7.44 16.31 -11.36
C ALA A 72 -8.13 15.18 -12.10
N ARG A 73 -7.63 14.90 -13.30
CA ARG A 73 -8.11 13.83 -14.18
C ARG A 73 -6.96 12.99 -14.74
N PRO A 74 -6.24 12.26 -13.87
CA PRO A 74 -5.08 11.48 -14.28
C PRO A 74 -5.48 10.30 -15.17
N HIS A 75 -4.59 9.96 -16.11
CA HIS A 75 -4.79 8.84 -17.02
C HIS A 75 -4.47 7.50 -16.33
N VAL A 76 -5.24 6.45 -16.63
CA VAL A 76 -4.95 5.09 -16.16
C VAL A 76 -3.98 4.38 -17.11
N PRO A 77 -3.25 3.34 -16.69
CA PRO A 77 -2.38 2.60 -17.60
C PRO A 77 -3.15 1.93 -18.74
N ASP A 78 -2.54 1.81 -19.92
CA ASP A 78 -3.17 1.22 -21.11
C ASP A 78 -3.73 -0.19 -20.87
N GLY A 79 -3.04 -1.01 -20.07
CA GLY A 79 -3.50 -2.36 -19.73
C GLY A 79 -4.79 -2.38 -18.90
N VAL A 80 -5.06 -1.32 -18.12
CA VAL A 80 -6.30 -1.15 -17.35
C VAL A 80 -7.39 -0.56 -18.24
N CYS A 81 -7.04 0.47 -19.02
CA CYS A 81 -7.92 1.14 -19.99
C CYS A 81 -8.54 0.18 -21.02
N ARG A 82 -7.72 -0.71 -21.60
CA ARG A 82 -8.16 -1.66 -22.63
C ARG A 82 -8.94 -2.85 -22.07
N GLY A 83 -8.89 -3.07 -20.76
CA GLY A 83 -9.52 -4.22 -20.14
C GLY A 83 -10.99 -3.98 -19.84
N ASP A 84 -11.78 -5.05 -19.88
CA ASP A 84 -13.17 -5.00 -19.45
C ASP A 84 -13.28 -5.21 -17.94
N VAL A 85 -13.50 -4.12 -17.20
CA VAL A 85 -13.60 -4.14 -15.74
C VAL A 85 -14.82 -4.92 -15.25
N ARG A 86 -15.88 -5.03 -16.07
CA ARG A 86 -17.07 -5.82 -15.72
C ARG A 86 -16.81 -7.32 -15.81
N ASN A 87 -16.11 -7.74 -16.86
CA ASN A 87 -15.79 -9.16 -17.08
C ASN A 87 -14.50 -9.62 -16.40
N CYS A 88 -13.72 -8.70 -15.82
CA CYS A 88 -12.52 -8.95 -15.03
C CYS A 88 -11.64 -10.07 -15.60
N THR A 89 -11.23 -9.90 -16.87
CA THR A 89 -10.36 -10.88 -17.55
C THR A 89 -9.03 -11.03 -16.80
N SER A 90 -8.39 -12.20 -16.91
CA SER A 90 -7.07 -12.46 -16.31
C SER A 90 -6.04 -11.38 -16.65
N LEU A 91 -6.01 -10.92 -17.91
CA LEU A 91 -5.14 -9.83 -18.38
C LEU A 91 -5.38 -8.49 -17.66
N LEU A 92 -6.65 -8.14 -17.44
CA LEU A 92 -6.99 -6.92 -16.71
C LEU A 92 -6.63 -7.05 -15.24
N ARG A 93 -6.91 -8.20 -14.63
CA ARG A 93 -6.55 -8.48 -13.24
C ARG A 93 -5.05 -8.36 -13.02
N GLU A 94 -4.24 -8.87 -13.95
CA GLU A 94 -2.78 -8.71 -13.91
C GLU A 94 -2.35 -7.26 -14.10
N SER A 95 -2.94 -6.54 -15.07
CA SER A 95 -2.68 -5.12 -15.30
C SER A 95 -3.00 -4.25 -14.08
N LEU A 96 -4.13 -4.51 -13.41
CA LEU A 96 -4.54 -3.85 -12.16
C LEU A 96 -3.59 -4.16 -11.01
N ARG A 97 -3.14 -5.42 -10.87
CA ARG A 97 -2.16 -5.80 -9.84
C ARG A 97 -0.81 -5.11 -10.06
N ASN A 98 -0.33 -5.08 -11.29
CA ASN A 98 0.91 -4.41 -11.65
C ASN A 98 0.81 -2.91 -11.36
N TRP A 99 -0.31 -2.29 -11.75
CA TRP A 99 -0.55 -0.88 -11.48
C TRP A 99 -0.59 -0.58 -9.97
N ARG A 100 -1.29 -1.41 -9.18
CA ARG A 100 -1.33 -1.29 -7.72
C ARG A 100 0.07 -1.35 -7.10
N GLN A 101 0.90 -2.29 -7.54
CA GLN A 101 2.28 -2.42 -7.05
C GLN A 101 3.11 -1.18 -7.37
N THR A 102 2.98 -0.63 -8.58
CA THR A 102 3.65 0.62 -8.95
C THR A 102 3.23 1.76 -8.03
N LEU A 103 1.92 1.96 -7.83
CA LEU A 103 1.40 3.02 -6.96
C LEU A 103 1.85 2.88 -5.52
N GLN A 104 1.82 1.67 -4.96
CA GLN A 104 2.28 1.39 -3.61
C GLN A 104 3.78 1.65 -3.46
N SER A 105 4.59 1.28 -4.47
CA SER A 105 6.02 1.57 -4.48
C SER A 105 6.29 3.08 -4.49
N THR A 106 5.57 3.84 -5.33
CA THR A 106 5.67 5.30 -5.36
C THR A 106 5.27 5.92 -4.02
N LEU A 107 4.15 5.50 -3.44
CA LEU A 107 3.67 6.00 -2.16
C LEU A 107 4.68 5.72 -1.02
N ASN A 108 5.23 4.51 -0.96
CA ASN A 108 6.26 4.15 0.02
C ASN A 108 7.56 4.95 -0.19
N GLY A 109 7.92 5.24 -1.45
CA GLY A 109 9.04 6.12 -1.79
C GLY A 109 8.85 7.52 -1.21
N VAL A 110 7.69 8.14 -1.50
CA VAL A 110 7.33 9.47 -1.00
C VAL A 110 7.30 9.50 0.54
N LEU A 111 6.65 8.53 1.18
CA LEU A 111 6.63 8.43 2.65
C LEU A 111 8.03 8.26 3.25
N GLY A 112 8.89 7.48 2.58
CA GLY A 112 10.28 7.30 2.97
C GLY A 112 11.10 8.59 2.85
N GLU A 113 10.89 9.39 1.79
CA GLU A 113 11.52 10.69 1.63
C GLU A 113 11.08 11.69 2.69
N ILE A 114 9.76 11.77 2.97
CA ILE A 114 9.21 12.62 4.04
C ILE A 114 9.80 12.23 5.40
N GLY A 115 9.88 10.92 5.69
CA GLY A 115 10.48 10.41 6.91
C GLY A 115 11.96 10.79 7.06
N ARG A 116 12.73 10.74 5.97
CA ARG A 116 14.13 11.19 5.95
C ARG A 116 14.24 12.70 6.17
N GLN A 117 13.42 13.49 5.48
CA GLN A 117 13.42 14.95 5.62
C GLN A 117 13.14 15.36 7.07
N HIS A 118 12.11 14.78 7.68
CA HIS A 118 11.78 15.04 9.08
C HIS A 118 12.88 14.61 10.08
N SER A 119 13.64 13.57 9.77
CA SER A 119 14.81 13.15 10.57
C SER A 119 15.97 14.16 10.48
N LEU A 120 16.23 14.69 9.28
CA LEU A 120 17.24 15.72 9.06
C LEU A 120 16.87 17.04 9.74
N ASP A 121 15.61 17.46 9.66
CA ASP A 121 15.11 18.68 10.31
C ASP A 121 15.19 18.59 11.85
N ARG A 122 14.91 17.41 12.42
CA ARG A 122 15.13 17.19 13.87
C ARG A 122 16.60 17.26 14.27
N ARG A 123 17.50 16.75 13.43
CA ARG A 123 18.94 16.81 13.71
C ARG A 123 19.48 18.24 13.61
N SER A 124 18.96 19.06 12.71
CA SER A 124 19.32 20.48 12.60
C SER A 124 18.85 21.32 13.79
N ASN A 125 17.63 21.07 14.30
CA ASN A 125 17.10 21.74 15.49
C ASN A 125 17.78 21.32 16.81
N PHE A 126 18.47 20.18 16.86
CA PHE A 126 19.23 19.76 18.04
C PHE A 126 20.63 20.41 18.14
N VAL A 127 21.16 20.90 17.02
CA VAL A 127 22.52 21.49 16.94
C VAL A 127 22.49 23.01 17.14
N ARG A 128 21.31 23.60 17.32
CA ARG A 128 21.10 25.02 17.65
C ARG A 128 20.59 25.16 19.08
#